data_AF-A0A858RKI8-F1
#
_entry.id   AF-A0A858RKI8-F1
#
_cell.length_a   1.000
_cell.length_b   1.000
_cell.length_c   1.000
_cell.angle_alpha   90.00
_cell.angle_beta   90.00
_cell.angle_gamma   90.00
#
_symmetry.space_group_name_H-M   'P 1'
#
loop_
_entity.id
_entity.type
_entity.pdbx_description
1 polymer ?
#
loop_
_entity_poly.entity_id
_entity_poly.type
_entity_poly.pdbx_seq_one_letter_code
_entity_poly.pdbx_strand_id
1 'polypeptide(L)'
;MATLYHQLWIDAPASRVYQALATAEGLGTWWAPHTEEKTPQGLVLSHDPGERHGEVSFLVTDLVPARRVEWEVISKHPAQSPASSWTGTRILFELSEEKSPGGWIGLEDDGRTLTKLEFHHNGWDESSPFLGFCNFAWGQVLGMLQKQCEE
;
A
#
# COMPACT_ATOMS: atom_id res chain seq x y z
N MET A 1 10.49 17.37 1.25
CA MET A 1 9.32 16.49 1.19
C MET A 1 9.87 15.09 1.21
N ALA A 2 9.49 14.33 2.22
CA ALA A 2 9.99 12.99 2.44
C ALA A 2 9.13 11.92 1.75
N THR A 3 9.72 10.74 1.66
CA THR A 3 9.07 9.51 1.24
C THR A 3 9.21 8.49 2.37
N LEU A 4 8.09 7.88 2.75
CA LEU A 4 8.13 6.66 3.55
C LEU A 4 8.31 5.50 2.58
N TYR A 5 9.41 4.75 2.74
CA TYR A 5 9.80 3.69 1.82
C TYR A 5 9.92 2.36 2.55
N HIS A 6 9.34 1.31 1.97
CA HIS A 6 9.45 -0.07 2.43
C HIS A 6 9.71 -0.99 1.24
N GLN A 7 10.49 -2.05 1.47
CA GLN A 7 10.76 -3.09 0.48
C GLN A 7 10.40 -4.45 1.09
N LEU A 8 9.63 -5.25 0.35
CA LEU A 8 9.18 -6.57 0.78
C LEU A 8 9.44 -7.61 -0.32
N TRP A 9 9.69 -8.85 0.12
CA TRP A 9 9.78 -10.03 -0.73
C TRP A 9 8.61 -10.95 -0.41
N ILE A 10 7.79 -11.26 -1.41
CA ILE A 10 6.55 -12.00 -1.23
C ILE A 10 6.64 -13.30 -2.04
N ASP A 11 6.48 -14.46 -1.38
CA ASP A 11 6.45 -15.77 -2.03
C ASP A 11 5.12 -16.04 -2.74
N ALA A 12 4.87 -15.22 -3.75
CA ALA A 12 3.69 -15.23 -4.60
C ALA A 12 4.03 -14.62 -5.98
N PRO A 13 3.30 -14.99 -7.05
CA PRO A 13 3.42 -14.35 -8.35
C PRO A 13 2.92 -12.89 -8.30
N ALA A 14 3.51 -12.01 -9.12
CA ALA A 14 3.21 -10.57 -9.07
C ALA A 14 1.74 -10.27 -9.42
N SER A 15 1.10 -11.13 -10.21
CA SER A 15 -0.33 -11.04 -10.52
C SER A 15 -1.21 -11.17 -9.28
N ARG A 16 -0.84 -12.03 -8.32
CA ARG A 16 -1.59 -12.23 -7.07
C ARG A 16 -1.46 -11.02 -6.16
N VAL A 17 -0.23 -10.51 -5.99
CA VAL A 17 0.03 -9.28 -5.22
C VAL A 17 -0.70 -8.09 -5.84
N TYR A 18 -0.67 -7.96 -7.16
CA TYR A 18 -1.41 -6.91 -7.87
C TYR A 18 -2.92 -6.98 -7.63
N GLN A 19 -3.53 -8.16 -7.68
CA GLN A 19 -4.98 -8.32 -7.43
C GLN A 19 -5.36 -7.92 -5.99
N ALA A 20 -4.52 -8.25 -5.01
CA ALA A 20 -4.72 -7.85 -3.61
C ALA A 20 -4.60 -6.34 -3.38
N LEU A 21 -3.92 -5.61 -4.28
CA LEU A 21 -3.73 -4.15 -4.20
C LEU A 21 -4.75 -3.37 -5.05
N ALA A 22 -5.11 -3.88 -6.23
CA ALA A 22 -5.77 -3.06 -7.25
C ALA A 22 -7.29 -2.91 -7.08
N THR A 23 -7.91 -3.60 -6.13
CA THR A 23 -9.38 -3.69 -6.01
C THR A 23 -9.84 -3.55 -4.56
N ALA A 24 -11.06 -3.06 -4.35
CA ALA A 24 -11.66 -2.98 -3.01
C ALA A 24 -11.80 -4.37 -2.36
N GLU A 25 -12.18 -5.37 -3.15
CA GLU A 25 -12.24 -6.77 -2.70
C GLU A 25 -10.87 -7.26 -2.22
N GLY A 26 -9.82 -7.05 -3.03
CA GLY A 26 -8.45 -7.42 -2.71
C GLY A 26 -7.95 -6.75 -1.43
N LEU A 27 -8.11 -5.43 -1.32
CA LEU A 27 -7.72 -4.66 -0.12
C LEU A 27 -8.49 -5.11 1.13
N GLY A 28 -9.75 -5.52 0.95
CA GLY A 28 -10.61 -6.10 1.97
C GLY A 28 -10.08 -7.38 2.60
N THR A 29 -9.22 -8.13 1.90
CA THR A 29 -8.70 -9.41 2.41
C THR A 29 -7.58 -9.27 3.44
N TRP A 30 -6.85 -8.14 3.45
CA TRP A 30 -5.65 -8.01 4.28
C TRP A 30 -5.53 -6.70 5.05
N TRP A 31 -6.18 -5.60 4.62
CA TRP A 31 -6.04 -4.30 5.29
C TRP A 31 -7.28 -3.93 6.09
N ALA A 32 -8.38 -3.65 5.39
CA ALA A 32 -9.66 -3.25 5.93
C ALA A 32 -10.73 -3.39 4.85
N PRO A 33 -12.02 -3.54 5.20
CA PRO A 33 -13.10 -3.48 4.21
C PRO A 33 -13.03 -2.16 3.43
N HIS A 34 -12.78 -2.26 2.12
CA HIS A 34 -12.78 -1.12 1.21
C HIS A 34 -14.05 -1.10 0.38
N THR A 35 -14.43 0.10 -0.05
CA THR A 35 -15.45 0.34 -1.06
C THR A 35 -14.80 0.88 -2.33
N GLU A 36 -15.47 0.69 -3.46
CA GLU A 36 -15.08 1.26 -4.74
C GLU A 36 -16.21 2.13 -5.31
N GLU A 37 -15.85 3.31 -5.81
CA GLU A 37 -16.78 4.23 -6.47
C GLU A 37 -16.17 4.78 -7.76
N LYS A 38 -16.92 4.75 -8.87
CA LYS A 38 -16.52 5.43 -10.10
C LYS A 38 -17.02 6.87 -10.08
N THR A 39 -16.08 7.81 -9.98
CA THR A 39 -16.35 9.26 -9.98
C THR A 39 -15.97 9.89 -11.33
N PRO A 40 -16.37 11.14 -11.61
CA PRO A 40 -15.88 11.88 -12.77
C PRO A 40 -14.35 12.03 -12.84
N GLN A 41 -13.66 11.95 -11.70
CA GLN A 41 -12.20 12.08 -11.59
C GLN A 41 -11.48 10.74 -11.81
N GLY A 42 -12.18 9.62 -11.68
CA GLY A 42 -11.62 8.27 -11.78
C GLY A 42 -12.20 7.31 -10.75
N LEU A 43 -11.56 6.14 -10.62
CA LEU A 43 -11.90 5.16 -9.60
C LEU A 43 -11.41 5.65 -8.23
N VAL A 44 -12.30 5.67 -7.25
CA VAL A 44 -11.99 6.00 -5.86
C VAL A 44 -12.14 4.75 -5.00
N LEU A 45 -11.12 4.47 -4.19
CA LEU A 45 -11.14 3.44 -3.16
C LEU A 45 -11.23 4.12 -1.80
N SER A 46 -12.15 3.68 -0.94
CA SER A 46 -12.31 4.25 0.40
C SER A 46 -12.35 3.17 1.48
N HIS A 47 -11.92 3.51 2.69
CA HIS A 47 -12.20 2.71 3.88
C HIS A 47 -12.46 3.61 5.09
N ASP A 48 -13.18 3.07 6.07
CA ASP A 48 -13.42 3.72 7.36
C ASP A 48 -12.47 3.15 8.43
N PRO A 49 -11.41 3.88 8.83
CA PRO A 49 -10.52 3.46 9.91
C PRO A 49 -11.11 3.74 11.31
N GLY A 50 -12.35 4.24 11.40
CA GLY A 50 -13.11 4.47 12.64
C GLY A 50 -13.47 5.95 12.86
N GLU A 51 -14.46 6.17 13.73
CA GLU A 51 -15.14 7.46 13.95
C GLU A 51 -14.22 8.67 14.18
N ARG A 52 -13.01 8.47 14.72
CA ARG A 52 -12.07 9.57 15.05
C ARG A 52 -11.26 10.07 13.87
N HIS A 53 -11.24 9.32 12.77
CA HIS A 53 -10.40 9.60 11.60
C HIS A 53 -11.22 10.17 10.45
N GLY A 54 -12.48 9.73 10.30
CA GLY A 54 -13.26 9.94 9.08
C GLY A 54 -12.78 9.03 7.94
N GLU A 55 -13.61 8.88 6.91
CA GLU A 55 -13.30 8.05 5.74
C GLU A 55 -12.01 8.51 5.05
N VAL A 56 -11.11 7.56 4.79
CA VAL A 56 -9.90 7.77 4.00
C VAL A 56 -10.20 7.37 2.56
N SER A 57 -9.94 8.26 1.61
CA SER A 57 -10.26 8.07 0.20
C SER A 57 -9.05 8.27 -0.68
N PHE A 58 -8.91 7.36 -1.64
CA PHE A 58 -7.80 7.25 -2.57
C PHE A 58 -8.32 7.34 -3.99
N LEU A 59 -7.87 8.33 -4.76
CA LEU A 59 -8.06 8.34 -6.21
C LEU A 59 -7.03 7.42 -6.84
N VAL A 60 -7.47 6.42 -7.59
CA VAL A 60 -6.57 5.52 -8.34
C VAL A 60 -6.02 6.26 -9.55
N THR A 61 -4.73 6.56 -9.55
CA THR A 61 -4.06 7.34 -10.59
C THR A 61 -3.33 6.49 -11.62
N ASP A 62 -2.94 5.25 -11.26
CA ASP A 62 -2.30 4.32 -12.19
C ASP A 62 -2.58 2.85 -11.83
N LEU A 63 -2.78 2.01 -12.84
CA LEU A 63 -2.99 0.57 -12.74
C LEU A 63 -2.32 -0.13 -13.92
N VAL A 64 -1.15 -0.73 -13.68
CA VAL A 64 -0.43 -1.54 -14.65
C VAL A 64 -0.44 -2.99 -14.16
N PRO A 65 -1.15 -3.92 -14.83
CA PRO A 65 -1.28 -5.30 -14.40
C PRO A 65 0.05 -5.95 -14.04
N ALA A 66 0.10 -6.58 -12.86
CA ALA A 66 1.26 -7.28 -12.31
C ALA A 66 2.55 -6.42 -12.18
N ARG A 67 2.44 -5.09 -12.23
CA ARG A 67 3.61 -4.19 -12.20
C ARG A 67 3.44 -2.98 -11.30
N ARG A 68 2.30 -2.29 -11.32
CA ARG A 68 2.17 -0.98 -10.65
C ARG A 68 0.75 -0.69 -10.22
N VAL A 69 0.62 -0.13 -9.03
CA VAL A 69 -0.61 0.48 -8.50
C VAL A 69 -0.22 1.82 -7.88
N GLU A 70 -0.91 2.89 -8.25
CA GLU A 70 -0.69 4.23 -7.67
C GLU A 70 -2.01 4.87 -7.26
N TRP A 71 -1.99 5.49 -6.08
CA TRP A 71 -3.10 6.23 -5.51
C TRP A 71 -2.67 7.64 -5.10
N GLU A 72 -3.59 8.59 -5.22
CA GLU A 72 -3.50 9.91 -4.58
C GLU A 72 -4.51 9.99 -3.44
N VAL A 73 -4.08 10.44 -2.26
CA VAL A 73 -4.98 10.58 -1.12
C VAL A 73 -5.75 11.89 -1.25
N ILE A 74 -7.07 11.79 -1.42
CA ILE A 74 -7.95 12.94 -1.71
C ILE A 74 -8.81 13.37 -0.50
N SER A 75 -8.89 12.53 0.54
CA SER A 75 -9.63 12.81 1.76
C SER A 75 -8.93 13.86 2.63
N LYS A 76 -9.72 14.58 3.43
CA LYS A 76 -9.25 15.57 4.42
C LYS A 76 -9.63 15.10 5.81
N HIS A 77 -8.70 15.24 6.74
CA HIS A 77 -8.89 14.74 8.10
C HIS A 77 -8.60 15.80 9.16
N PRO A 78 -9.24 15.69 10.34
CA PRO A 78 -8.91 16.53 11.48
C PRO A 78 -7.43 16.44 11.89
N ALA A 79 -6.82 17.54 12.35
CA ALA A 79 -5.38 17.62 12.62
C ALA A 79 -4.84 16.60 13.65
N GLN A 80 -5.71 16.06 14.51
CA GLN A 80 -5.37 15.00 15.47
C GLN A 80 -5.26 13.60 14.84
N SER A 81 -5.78 13.42 13.63
CA SER A 81 -5.70 12.15 12.90
C SER A 81 -4.35 12.05 12.18
N PRO A 82 -3.66 10.90 12.23
CA PRO A 82 -2.46 10.68 11.41
C PRO A 82 -2.71 10.87 9.91
N ALA A 83 -3.93 10.58 9.44
CA ALA A 83 -4.35 10.76 8.06
C ALA A 83 -4.41 12.25 7.64
N SER A 84 -4.36 13.20 8.59
CA SER A 84 -4.31 14.64 8.26
C SER A 84 -3.04 15.05 7.51
N SER A 85 -1.97 14.27 7.63
CA SER A 85 -0.72 14.50 6.88
C SER A 85 -0.73 13.84 5.49
N TRP A 86 -1.82 13.18 5.10
CA TRP A 86 -1.88 12.38 3.88
C TRP A 86 -2.55 13.14 2.72
N THR A 87 -3.38 14.15 2.95
CA THR A 87 -4.07 14.84 1.84
C THR A 87 -3.10 15.37 0.79
N GLY A 88 -3.25 14.92 -0.47
CA GLY A 88 -2.39 15.29 -1.60
C GLY A 88 -1.08 14.49 -1.71
N THR A 89 -0.82 13.54 -0.80
CA THR A 89 0.30 12.60 -0.93
C THR A 89 -0.04 11.49 -1.92
N ARG A 90 0.99 10.75 -2.35
CA ARG A 90 0.83 9.62 -3.27
C ARG A 90 1.37 8.33 -2.68
N ILE A 91 0.62 7.26 -2.86
CA ILE A 91 0.99 5.91 -2.45
C ILE A 91 1.24 5.10 -3.71
N LEU A 92 2.44 4.55 -3.83
CA LEU A 92 2.91 3.82 -4.98
C LEU A 92 3.39 2.42 -4.55
N PHE A 93 2.93 1.42 -5.29
CA PHE A 93 3.40 0.05 -5.22
C PHE A 93 4.01 -0.32 -6.58
N GLU A 94 5.28 -0.67 -6.60
CA GLU A 94 5.94 -1.24 -7.79
C GLU A 94 6.29 -2.70 -7.54
N LEU A 95 5.93 -3.55 -8.50
CA LEU A 95 6.09 -4.99 -8.44
C LEU A 95 7.10 -5.44 -9.49
N SER A 96 7.98 -6.35 -9.11
CA SER A 96 8.91 -7.03 -10.01
C SER A 96 9.08 -8.47 -9.58
N GLU A 97 9.14 -9.39 -10.54
CA GLU A 97 9.45 -10.78 -10.28
C GLU A 97 10.97 -10.98 -10.37
N GLU A 98 11.57 -11.44 -9.28
CA GLU A 98 13.01 -11.62 -9.15
C GLU A 98 13.32 -12.98 -8.52
N LYS A 99 14.51 -13.51 -8.77
CA LYS A 99 14.96 -14.73 -8.08
C LYS A 99 15.03 -14.49 -6.59
N SER A 100 14.64 -15.49 -5.80
CA SER A 100 14.74 -15.47 -4.35
C SER A 100 16.13 -14.97 -3.91
N PRO A 101 16.21 -13.96 -3.00
CA PRO A 101 17.46 -13.55 -2.39
C PRO A 101 17.95 -14.57 -1.34
N GLY A 102 17.28 -15.71 -1.20
CA GLY A 102 17.67 -16.83 -0.34
C GLY A 102 17.69 -16.46 1.15
N GLY A 103 18.75 -16.86 1.83
CA GLY A 103 18.83 -16.82 3.30
C GLY A 103 18.67 -15.44 3.95
N TRP A 104 18.79 -14.32 3.21
CA TRP A 104 18.58 -12.97 3.76
C TRP A 104 17.14 -12.74 4.23
N ILE A 105 16.18 -13.41 3.60
CA ILE A 105 14.75 -13.31 3.94
C ILE A 105 14.25 -14.58 4.64
N GLY A 106 15.16 -15.44 5.11
CA GLY A 106 14.81 -16.68 5.82
C GLY A 106 14.28 -17.80 4.93
N LEU A 107 14.42 -17.68 3.60
CA LEU A 107 14.06 -18.73 2.65
C LEU A 107 15.28 -19.52 2.18
N GLU A 108 15.05 -20.75 1.74
CA GLU A 108 16.07 -21.55 1.07
C GLU A 108 16.41 -20.93 -0.30
N ASP A 109 17.68 -21.03 -0.71
CA ASP A 109 18.12 -20.65 -2.05
C ASP A 109 17.87 -21.81 -3.02
N ASP A 110 16.59 -21.98 -3.39
CA ASP A 110 16.13 -23.02 -4.31
C ASP A 110 15.87 -22.50 -5.74
N GLY A 111 16.23 -21.24 -6.00
CA GLY A 111 16.05 -20.59 -7.28
C GLY A 111 14.61 -20.23 -7.64
N ARG A 112 13.65 -20.33 -6.70
CA ARG A 112 12.27 -19.87 -6.95
C ARG A 112 12.23 -18.37 -7.25
N THR A 113 11.19 -17.96 -7.96
CA THR A 113 10.94 -16.54 -8.27
C THR A 113 9.92 -16.01 -7.27
N LEU A 114 10.22 -14.86 -6.69
CA LEU A 114 9.37 -14.15 -5.74
C LEU A 114 8.97 -12.79 -6.33
N THR A 115 7.94 -12.18 -5.77
CA THR A 115 7.63 -10.78 -6.06
C THR A 115 8.37 -9.87 -5.10
N LYS A 116 9.20 -8.98 -5.62
CA LYS A 116 9.70 -7.81 -4.89
C LYS A 116 8.70 -6.67 -5.01
N LEU A 117 8.22 -6.18 -3.87
CA LEU A 117 7.36 -5.02 -3.75
C LEU A 117 8.17 -3.82 -3.22
N GLU A 118 8.22 -2.76 -4.03
CA GLU A 118 8.71 -1.43 -3.63
C GLU A 118 7.51 -0.56 -3.26
N PHE A 119 7.40 -0.18 -1.99
CA PHE A 119 6.36 0.71 -1.50
C PHE A 119 6.91 2.11 -1.28
N HIS A 120 6.22 3.12 -1.81
CA HIS A 120 6.53 4.53 -1.60
C HIS A 120 5.28 5.31 -1.22
N HIS A 121 5.28 5.93 -0.04
CA HIS A 121 4.33 6.98 0.30
C HIS A 121 5.05 8.33 0.20
N ASN A 122 4.83 9.03 -0.90
CA ASN A 122 5.53 10.25 -1.31
C ASN A 122 4.76 11.52 -0.92
N GLY A 123 5.49 12.61 -0.68
CA GLY A 123 4.91 13.94 -0.46
C GLY A 123 4.74 14.32 1.01
N TRP A 124 5.44 13.64 1.91
CA TRP A 124 5.33 13.93 3.34
C TRP A 124 6.02 15.24 3.73
N ASP A 125 5.38 15.97 4.65
CA ASP A 125 6.04 16.99 5.44
C ASP A 125 6.92 16.33 6.50
N GLU A 126 8.22 16.59 6.44
CA GLU A 126 9.22 16.06 7.38
C GLU A 126 9.02 16.57 8.81
N SER A 127 8.33 17.69 8.99
CA SER A 127 7.96 18.22 10.30
C SER A 127 6.70 17.60 10.88
N SER A 128 6.00 16.74 10.12
CA SER A 128 4.79 16.08 10.60
C SER A 128 5.10 15.21 11.83
N PRO A 129 4.35 15.35 12.94
CA PRO A 129 4.50 14.48 14.10
C PRO A 129 4.09 13.03 13.80
N PHE A 130 3.41 12.80 12.66
CA PHE A 130 2.92 11.49 12.25
C PHE A 130 3.87 10.77 11.29
N LEU A 131 4.94 11.40 10.80
CA LEU A 131 5.88 10.80 9.84
C LEU A 131 6.40 9.44 10.34
N GLY A 132 6.99 9.41 11.54
CA GLY A 132 7.52 8.17 12.13
C GLY A 132 6.44 7.16 12.51
N PHE A 133 5.28 7.64 12.99
CA PHE A 133 4.14 6.79 13.33
C PHE A 133 3.60 6.06 12.10
N CYS A 134 3.31 6.79 11.03
CA CYS A 134 2.81 6.22 9.79
C CYS A 134 3.85 5.33 9.11
N ASN A 135 5.15 5.64 9.22
CA ASN A 135 6.19 4.76 8.71
C ASN A 135 6.16 3.38 9.37
N PHE A 136 6.05 3.34 10.70
CA PHE A 136 5.93 2.08 11.44
C PHE A 136 4.62 1.35 11.11
N ALA A 137 3.50 2.08 11.05
CA ALA A 137 2.20 1.51 10.70
C ALA A 137 2.21 0.87 9.30
N TRP A 138 2.85 1.49 8.31
CA TRP A 138 3.01 0.91 6.97
C TRP A 138 3.78 -0.40 7.00
N GLY A 139 4.85 -0.50 7.79
CA GLY A 139 5.59 -1.76 7.93
C GLY A 139 4.72 -2.90 8.46
N GLN A 140 3.80 -2.62 9.39
CA GLN A 140 2.86 -3.63 9.91
C GLN A 140 1.80 -4.00 8.87
N VAL A 141 1.19 -3.01 8.23
CA VAL A 141 0.12 -3.17 7.23
C VAL A 141 0.64 -3.94 6.00
N LEU A 142 1.83 -3.62 5.50
CA LEU A 142 2.46 -4.33 4.39
C LEU A 142 2.83 -5.79 4.75
N GLY A 143 3.15 -6.06 6.03
CA GLY A 143 3.33 -7.44 6.51
C GLY A 143 2.04 -8.26 6.45
N MET A 144 0.86 -7.64 6.62
CA MET A 144 -0.43 -8.31 6.44
C MET A 144 -0.68 -8.68 4.97
N LEU A 145 -0.35 -7.77 4.04
CA LEU A 145 -0.39 -8.05 2.59
C LEU A 145 0.51 -9.23 2.23
N GLN A 146 1.76 -9.22 2.69
CA GLN A 146 2.72 -10.29 2.43
C GLN A 146 2.14 -11.64 2.85
N LYS A 147 1.67 -11.74 4.11
CA LYS A 147 1.07 -12.96 4.63
C LYS A 147 -0.14 -13.42 3.81
N GLN A 148 -1.06 -12.51 3.48
CA GLN A 148 -2.24 -12.84 2.66
C GLN A 148 -1.88 -13.36 1.27
N CYS A 149 -0.80 -12.86 0.69
CA CYS A 149 -0.36 -13.28 -0.64
C CYS A 149 0.32 -14.65 -0.63
N GLU A 150 0.92 -15.06 0.48
CA GLU A 150 1.67 -16.32 0.63
C GLU A 150 0.79 -17.52 1.06
N GLU A 151 -0.44 -17.26 1.53
CA GLU A 151 -1.45 -18.29 1.88
C GLU A 151 -2.12 -18.93 0.66
#